data_AF-B8A9T8-F1
#
_entry.id   AF-B8A9T8-F1
#
_cell.length_a   1.000
_cell.length_b   1.000
_cell.length_c   1.000
_cell.angle_alpha   90.00
_cell.angle_beta   90.00
_cell.angle_gamma   90.00
#
_symmetry.space_group_name_H-M   'P 1'
#
loop_
_entity.id
_entity.type
_entity.pdbx_description
1 polymer ?
#
loop_
_entity_poly.entity_id
_entity_poly.type
_entity_poly.pdbx_seq_one_letter_code
_entity_poly.pdbx_strand_id
1 'polypeptide(L)'
;MAPHWCYNDGDVPIVAIYVTDIYNSANQLDPRKKDFFLAGNNKIGQQLYRSKARESSKNIFDGFSVELLSEALGISSGVARQLQCQNDQRGEIVLVEHGLAFLKPYASVQEQQQEQVQPSEYRQTQYQQKQFQGGHSNGLDETFCTMRNALLSPFWNINAHSIVYITQGRAGFKLSTTMERQCLMERFILGSC
;
A
#
# COMPACT_ATOMS: atom_id res chain seq x y z
N MET A 1 -8.10 5.63 7.62
CA MET A 1 -7.73 5.30 6.23
C MET A 1 -8.91 5.61 5.33
N ALA A 2 -8.67 6.13 4.12
CA ALA A 2 -9.71 6.37 3.12
C ALA A 2 -9.71 5.23 2.08
N PRO A 3 -10.85 4.96 1.42
CA PRO A 3 -10.90 3.98 0.33
C PRO A 3 -9.97 4.41 -0.80
N HIS A 4 -9.24 3.46 -1.37
CA HIS A 4 -8.33 3.67 -2.48
C HIS A 4 -8.40 2.49 -3.45
N TRP A 5 -8.03 2.73 -4.70
CA TRP A 5 -7.89 1.74 -5.75
C TRP A 5 -6.71 2.15 -6.64
N CYS A 6 -6.12 1.20 -7.34
CA CYS A 6 -5.05 1.46 -8.30
C CYS A 6 -5.36 0.77 -9.63
N TYR A 7 -4.86 1.35 -10.72
CA TYR A 7 -4.97 0.82 -12.05
C TYR A 7 -3.62 0.93 -12.73
N ASN A 8 -3.15 -0.16 -13.33
CA ASN A 8 -1.94 -0.17 -14.12
C ASN A 8 -2.30 0.09 -15.59
N ASP A 9 -2.01 1.29 -16.10
CA ASP A 9 -2.14 1.64 -17.52
C ASP A 9 -0.81 1.56 -18.28
N GLY A 10 0.26 1.09 -17.64
CA GLY A 10 1.58 0.91 -18.24
C GLY A 10 1.82 -0.52 -18.74
N ASP A 11 2.86 -0.66 -19.57
CA ASP A 11 3.26 -1.94 -20.19
C ASP A 11 4.12 -2.82 -19.25
N VAL A 12 4.46 -2.32 -18.07
CA VAL A 12 5.29 -3.02 -17.08
C VAL A 12 4.47 -3.32 -15.81
N PRO A 13 4.75 -4.44 -15.11
CA PRO A 13 4.12 -4.72 -13.82
C PRO A 13 4.41 -3.61 -12.80
N ILE A 14 3.39 -3.25 -12.01
CA ILE A 14 3.55 -2.35 -10.86
C ILE A 14 3.77 -3.19 -9.60
N VAL A 15 4.77 -2.81 -8.80
CA VAL A 15 4.99 -3.34 -7.45
C VAL A 15 4.65 -2.23 -6.46
N ALA A 16 3.60 -2.44 -5.67
CA ALA A 16 3.19 -1.51 -4.62
C ALA A 16 3.62 -2.04 -3.24
N ILE A 17 4.25 -1.18 -2.45
CA ILE A 17 4.61 -1.47 -1.06
C ILE A 17 3.77 -0.54 -0.19
N TYR A 18 2.96 -1.12 0.69
CA TYR A 18 2.18 -0.36 1.66
C TYR A 18 2.53 -0.80 3.08
N VAL A 19 2.64 0.16 3.99
CA VAL A 19 2.87 -0.08 5.41
C VAL A 19 1.59 0.27 6.17
N THR A 20 1.13 -0.64 7.02
CA THR A 20 -0.02 -0.41 7.90
C THR A 20 0.45 -0.39 9.34
N ASP A 21 0.38 0.78 9.98
CA ASP A 21 0.60 0.89 11.42
C ASP A 21 -0.65 0.44 12.19
N ILE A 22 -0.64 -0.80 12.66
CA ILE A 22 -1.75 -1.41 13.40
C ILE A 22 -1.86 -0.90 14.86
N TYR A 23 -0.85 -0.18 15.35
CA TYR A 23 -0.83 0.43 16.69
C TYR A 23 -1.08 1.92 16.67
N ASN A 24 -1.31 2.49 15.48
CA ASN A 24 -1.68 3.90 15.33
C ASN A 24 -2.93 4.22 16.16
N SER A 25 -2.98 5.38 16.80
CA SER A 25 -4.15 5.80 17.59
C SER A 25 -5.42 5.99 16.74
N ALA A 26 -5.29 6.12 15.42
CA ALA A 26 -6.41 6.10 14.49
C ALA A 26 -7.07 4.70 14.37
N ASN A 27 -6.37 3.62 14.72
CA ASN A 27 -6.94 2.29 14.79
C ASN A 27 -7.69 2.10 16.13
N GLN A 28 -9.01 2.28 16.11
CA GLN A 28 -9.87 2.13 17.29
C GLN A 28 -10.39 0.68 17.50
N LEU A 29 -9.95 -0.27 16.67
CA LEU A 29 -10.39 -1.66 16.73
C LEU A 29 -9.41 -2.49 17.57
N ASP A 30 -8.90 -3.57 16.98
CA ASP A 30 -7.89 -4.43 17.59
C ASP A 30 -6.58 -4.33 16.80
N PRO A 31 -5.42 -4.70 17.38
CA PRO A 31 -4.12 -4.59 16.74
C PRO A 31 -3.91 -5.71 15.70
N ARG A 32 -4.85 -5.83 14.76
CA ARG A 32 -4.74 -6.69 13.57
C ARG A 32 -5.10 -5.85 12.35
N LYS A 33 -4.39 -6.09 11.25
CA LYS A 33 -4.78 -5.55 9.94
C LYS A 33 -6.17 -6.08 9.58
N LYS A 34 -7.05 -5.17 9.18
CA LYS A 34 -8.38 -5.47 8.64
C LYS A 34 -8.49 -4.81 7.28
N ASP A 35 -8.83 -5.60 6.28
CA ASP A 35 -9.10 -5.12 4.93
C ASP A 35 -10.61 -5.20 4.69
N PHE A 36 -11.20 -4.08 4.26
CA PHE A 36 -12.63 -3.96 3.96
C PHE A 36 -12.77 -3.65 2.46
N PHE A 37 -13.12 -4.67 1.68
CA PHE A 37 -13.25 -4.53 0.24
C PHE A 37 -14.61 -3.96 -0.14
N LEU A 38 -14.61 -2.96 -1.04
CA LEU A 38 -15.84 -2.43 -1.64
C LEU A 38 -16.32 -3.30 -2.82
N ALA A 39 -15.43 -4.05 -3.46
CA ALA A 39 -15.73 -4.91 -4.59
C ALA A 39 -14.82 -6.13 -4.59
N GLY A 40 -15.15 -7.10 -5.44
CA GLY A 40 -14.44 -8.37 -5.51
C GLY A 40 -14.96 -9.37 -4.48
N ASN A 41 -14.42 -10.58 -4.55
CA ASN A 41 -14.78 -11.70 -3.69
C ASN A 41 -13.54 -12.57 -3.51
N ASN A 42 -12.93 -12.50 -2.33
CA ASN A 42 -11.70 -13.21 -2.05
C ASN A 42 -11.98 -14.45 -1.20
N LYS A 43 -11.73 -15.63 -1.78
CA LYS A 43 -11.81 -16.92 -1.05
C LYS A 43 -10.52 -17.26 -0.28
N ILE A 44 -9.47 -16.45 -0.44
CA ILE A 44 -8.07 -16.76 -0.04
C ILE A 44 -7.54 -15.77 1.02
N GLY A 45 -8.25 -14.66 1.26
CA GLY A 45 -7.79 -13.53 2.08
C GLY A 45 -7.79 -13.75 3.59
N GLN A 46 -6.96 -14.66 4.11
CA GLN A 46 -6.47 -14.63 5.50
C GLN A 46 -5.25 -15.55 5.77
N GLN A 47 -4.43 -15.86 4.77
CA GLN A 47 -3.32 -16.82 4.96
C GLN A 47 -2.11 -16.30 5.75
N LEU A 48 -1.90 -14.99 5.90
CA LEU A 48 -0.67 -14.50 6.55
C LEU A 48 -0.74 -14.35 8.09
N TYR A 49 -1.92 -14.33 8.71
CA TYR A 49 -2.05 -14.26 10.17
C TYR A 49 -3.14 -15.22 10.68
N ARG A 50 -2.73 -16.47 10.87
CA ARG A 50 -3.42 -17.53 11.64
C ARG A 50 -4.62 -18.19 10.96
N SER A 51 -4.39 -19.47 10.66
CA SER A 51 -5.34 -20.59 10.71
C SER A 51 -6.44 -20.41 11.78
N LYS A 52 -7.66 -20.01 11.40
CA LYS A 52 -8.96 -20.44 11.98
C LYS A 52 -10.22 -19.66 11.55
N ALA A 53 -10.17 -18.78 10.56
CA ALA A 53 -11.40 -18.29 9.91
C ALA A 53 -11.39 -18.68 8.44
N ARG A 54 -12.11 -19.75 8.09
CA ARG A 54 -12.53 -20.05 6.71
C ARG A 54 -13.67 -19.11 6.28
N GLU A 55 -13.56 -17.83 6.63
CA GLU A 55 -14.53 -16.84 6.17
C GLU A 55 -14.00 -16.34 4.83
N SER A 56 -14.72 -16.68 3.76
CA SER A 56 -14.57 -16.00 2.47
C SER A 56 -14.58 -14.50 2.76
N SER A 57 -13.50 -13.78 2.47
CA SER A 57 -13.48 -12.34 2.57
C SER A 57 -14.32 -11.81 1.41
N LYS A 58 -15.58 -11.55 1.69
CA LYS A 58 -16.51 -10.94 0.76
C LYS A 58 -16.43 -9.44 0.89
N ASN A 59 -16.87 -8.72 -0.14
CA ASN A 59 -16.98 -7.28 -0.04
C ASN A 59 -18.05 -6.87 0.99
N ILE A 60 -18.03 -5.61 1.41
CA ILE A 60 -18.94 -5.10 2.45
C ILE A 60 -20.42 -5.20 2.06
N PHE A 61 -20.75 -5.21 0.76
CA PHE A 61 -22.13 -5.26 0.29
C PHE A 61 -22.77 -6.63 0.53
N ASP A 62 -22.00 -7.71 0.57
CA ASP A 62 -22.53 -9.04 0.89
C ASP A 62 -23.09 -9.13 2.32
N GLY A 63 -22.67 -8.25 3.22
CA GLY A 63 -23.21 -8.16 4.59
C GLY A 63 -24.62 -7.60 4.69
N PHE A 64 -25.20 -7.07 3.60
CA PHE A 64 -26.53 -6.47 3.58
C PHE A 64 -27.52 -7.30 2.75
N SER A 65 -28.82 -7.20 3.06
CA SER A 65 -29.84 -7.84 2.22
C SER A 65 -29.97 -7.14 0.86
N VAL A 66 -30.37 -7.91 -0.15
CA VAL A 66 -30.56 -7.39 -1.52
C VAL A 66 -31.63 -6.29 -1.53
N GLU A 67 -32.67 -6.45 -0.72
CA GLU A 67 -33.79 -5.52 -0.59
C GLU A 67 -33.31 -4.17 -0.05
N LEU A 68 -32.54 -4.19 1.05
CA LEU A 68 -31.99 -2.97 1.65
C LEU A 68 -31.04 -2.25 0.70
N LEU A 69 -30.16 -2.97 0.01
CA LEU A 69 -29.26 -2.39 -0.99
C LEU A 69 -30.03 -1.76 -2.16
N SER A 70 -31.08 -2.44 -2.62
CA SER A 70 -31.92 -1.96 -3.73
C SER A 70 -32.62 -0.65 -3.36
N GLU A 71 -33.19 -0.58 -2.17
CA GLU A 71 -33.90 0.60 -1.66
C GLU A 71 -32.93 1.76 -1.39
N ALA A 72 -31.85 1.51 -0.64
CA ALA A 72 -30.93 2.56 -0.22
C ALA A 72 -30.18 3.21 -1.40
N LEU A 73 -29.88 2.45 -2.45
CA LEU A 73 -29.16 2.95 -3.64
C LEU A 73 -30.09 3.29 -4.81
N GLY A 74 -31.39 3.01 -4.72
CA GLY A 74 -32.34 3.22 -5.82
C GLY A 74 -32.03 2.36 -7.05
N ILE A 75 -31.57 1.13 -6.85
CA ILE A 75 -31.16 0.19 -7.91
C ILE A 75 -32.06 -1.05 -7.95
N SER A 76 -32.03 -1.77 -9.08
CA SER A 76 -32.73 -3.06 -9.14
C SER A 76 -32.05 -4.12 -8.27
N SER A 77 -32.84 -5.10 -7.81
CA SER A 77 -32.32 -6.25 -7.08
C SER A 77 -31.28 -7.06 -7.86
N GLY A 78 -31.34 -7.04 -9.20
CA GLY A 78 -30.32 -7.64 -10.05
C GLY A 78 -28.96 -6.94 -9.91
N VAL A 79 -28.95 -5.60 -9.93
CA VAL A 79 -27.72 -4.80 -9.74
C VAL A 79 -27.21 -4.92 -8.29
N ALA A 80 -28.12 -4.92 -7.30
CA ALA A 80 -27.74 -5.14 -5.91
C ALA A 80 -27.02 -6.50 -5.72
N ARG A 81 -27.50 -7.58 -6.35
CA ARG A 81 -26.81 -8.88 -6.34
C ARG A 81 -25.45 -8.83 -7.04
N GLN A 82 -25.30 -8.03 -8.10
CA GLN A 82 -24.00 -7.85 -8.78
C GLN A 82 -22.99 -7.15 -7.87
N LEU A 83 -23.41 -6.14 -7.10
CA LEU A 83 -22.55 -5.44 -6.13
C LEU A 83 -22.01 -6.38 -5.04
N GLN A 84 -22.77 -7.41 -4.65
CA GLN A 84 -22.33 -8.39 -3.65
C GLN A 84 -21.25 -9.36 -4.16
N CYS A 85 -20.98 -9.41 -5.47
CA CYS A 85 -19.95 -10.24 -6.09
C CYS A 85 -19.97 -11.73 -5.68
N GLN A 86 -21.13 -12.28 -5.28
CA GLN A 86 -21.23 -13.65 -4.71
C GLN A 86 -20.71 -14.75 -5.64
N ASN A 87 -20.85 -14.56 -6.95
CA ASN A 87 -20.41 -15.49 -7.99
C ASN A 87 -19.12 -15.04 -8.69
N ASP A 88 -18.49 -13.97 -8.22
CA ASP A 88 -17.22 -13.49 -8.76
C ASP A 88 -16.05 -14.33 -8.21
N GLN A 89 -15.14 -14.73 -9.10
CA GLN A 89 -13.98 -15.54 -8.78
C GLN A 89 -12.67 -14.85 -9.17
N ARG A 90 -12.74 -13.60 -9.66
CA ARG A 90 -11.58 -12.84 -10.12
C ARG A 90 -10.71 -12.34 -8.95
N GLY A 91 -11.28 -12.28 -7.74
CA GLY A 91 -10.57 -11.81 -6.55
C GLY A 91 -10.57 -10.28 -6.43
N GLU A 92 -9.50 -9.74 -5.85
CA GLU A 92 -9.33 -8.30 -5.56
C GLU A 92 -8.70 -7.52 -6.72
N ILE A 93 -7.80 -8.17 -7.47
CA ILE A 93 -7.11 -7.59 -8.62
C ILE A 93 -7.72 -8.19 -9.88
N VAL A 94 -8.41 -7.37 -10.67
CA VAL A 94 -9.14 -7.80 -11.86
C VAL A 94 -8.49 -7.28 -13.13
N LEU A 95 -8.53 -8.10 -14.19
CA LEU A 95 -8.10 -7.68 -15.53
C LEU A 95 -9.17 -6.78 -16.16
N VAL A 96 -8.73 -5.67 -16.77
CA VAL A 96 -9.58 -4.77 -17.55
C VAL A 96 -9.28 -4.96 -19.04
N GLU A 97 -10.16 -5.68 -19.75
CA GLU A 97 -9.89 -6.18 -21.12
C GLU A 97 -9.70 -5.08 -22.18
N HIS A 98 -10.32 -3.92 -22.00
CA HIS A 98 -10.35 -2.85 -23.01
C HIS A 98 -9.75 -1.53 -22.53
N GLY A 99 -8.95 -1.59 -21.45
CA GLY A 99 -8.48 -0.40 -20.75
C GLY A 99 -9.56 0.29 -19.93
N LEU A 100 -9.14 1.09 -18.94
CA LEU A 100 -10.07 1.86 -18.10
C LEU A 100 -10.18 3.29 -18.59
N ALA A 101 -11.35 3.68 -19.08
CA ALA A 101 -11.64 5.06 -19.47
C ALA A 101 -12.10 5.89 -18.25
N PHE A 102 -11.37 6.96 -17.93
CA PHE A 102 -11.77 7.92 -16.91
C PHE A 102 -11.43 9.35 -17.33
N LEU A 103 -12.14 10.31 -16.76
CA LEU A 103 -11.84 11.73 -16.96
C LEU A 103 -10.52 12.05 -16.26
N LYS A 104 -9.42 12.10 -17.02
CA LYS A 104 -8.15 12.66 -16.58
C LYS A 104 -8.25 14.18 -16.70
N PRO A 105 -8.15 14.97 -15.61
CA PRO A 105 -7.98 16.41 -15.72
C PRO A 105 -6.80 16.69 -16.64
N TYR A 106 -6.93 17.62 -17.59
CA TYR A 106 -5.83 17.97 -18.49
C TYR A 106 -4.63 18.42 -17.65
N ALA A 107 -3.53 17.65 -17.72
CA ALA A 107 -2.26 18.09 -17.17
C ALA A 107 -1.87 19.38 -17.88
N SER A 108 -1.52 20.40 -17.10
CA SER A 108 -1.01 21.65 -17.64
C SER A 108 0.27 21.38 -18.45
N VAL A 109 0.56 22.23 -19.44
CA VAL A 109 1.79 22.12 -20.27
C VAL A 109 3.06 22.11 -19.41
N GLN A 110 3.01 22.67 -18.20
CA GLN A 110 4.10 22.65 -17.22
C GLN A 110 4.30 21.26 -16.57
N GLU A 111 3.22 20.51 -16.31
CA GLU A 111 3.29 19.15 -15.75
C GLU A 111 3.84 18.16 -16.79
N GLN A 112 3.46 18.31 -18.06
CA GLN A 112 3.97 17.47 -19.16
C GLN A 112 5.47 17.68 -19.43
N GLN A 113 6.01 18.89 -19.17
CA GLN A 113 7.45 19.15 -19.30
C GLN A 113 8.26 18.60 -18.12
N GLN A 114 7.65 18.41 -16.94
CA GLN A 114 8.32 17.78 -15.79
C GLN A 114 8.41 16.25 -15.94
N GLU A 115 7.43 15.60 -16.57
CA GLU A 115 7.46 14.15 -16.85
C GLU A 115 8.50 13.73 -17.90
N GLN A 116 8.97 14.64 -18.76
CA GLN A 116 10.02 14.37 -19.75
C GLN A 116 11.45 14.59 -19.22
N VAL A 117 11.62 14.97 -17.95
CA VAL A 117 12.93 15.03 -17.33
C VAL A 117 13.37 13.61 -16.99
N GLN A 118 14.27 13.07 -17.82
CA GLN A 118 15.06 11.85 -17.59
C GLN A 118 15.41 11.67 -16.10
N PRO A 119 15.31 10.45 -15.52
CA PRO A 119 15.75 10.16 -14.16
C PRO A 119 17.28 10.10 -14.10
N SER A 120 17.94 11.22 -14.41
CA SER A 120 19.38 11.39 -14.22
C SER A 120 19.62 11.85 -12.78
N GLU A 121 20.17 10.93 -11.98
CA GLU A 121 20.77 11.14 -10.67
C GLU A 121 19.83 11.70 -9.59
N TYR A 122 19.33 10.79 -8.76
CA TYR A 122 18.81 11.10 -7.44
C TYR A 122 19.86 11.90 -6.66
N ARG A 123 19.70 13.22 -6.69
CA ARG A 123 20.62 14.15 -6.06
C ARG A 123 20.58 13.93 -4.55
N GLN A 124 21.72 13.55 -3.99
CA GLN A 124 21.99 13.44 -2.57
C GLN A 124 21.85 14.83 -1.95
N THR A 125 20.65 15.22 -1.54
CA THR A 125 20.39 16.45 -0.80
C THR A 125 19.48 16.13 0.37
N GLN A 126 19.90 16.54 1.57
CA GLN A 126 19.07 16.54 2.78
C GLN A 126 17.68 17.07 2.44
N TYR A 127 16.68 16.19 2.48
CA TYR A 127 15.31 16.54 2.16
C TYR A 127 14.76 17.44 3.27
N GLN A 128 14.63 18.73 2.98
CA GLN A 128 13.62 19.55 3.62
C GLN A 128 12.26 18.93 3.28
N GLN A 129 11.52 18.50 4.31
CA GLN A 129 10.11 18.11 4.22
C GLN A 129 9.35 19.20 3.45
N LYS A 130 9.09 18.98 2.16
CA LYS A 130 7.97 19.66 1.50
C LYS A 130 6.71 19.03 2.09
N GLN A 131 6.22 19.65 3.17
CA GLN A 131 4.90 19.37 3.67
C GLN A 131 3.91 19.55 2.52
N PHE A 132 3.36 18.45 2.00
CA PHE A 132 2.13 18.48 1.23
C PHE A 132 1.04 19.00 2.18
N GLN A 133 0.88 20.32 2.23
CA GLN A 133 -0.15 21.00 3.00
C GLN A 133 -1.51 20.63 2.39
N GLY A 134 -2.15 19.62 2.97
CA GLY A 134 -3.48 19.15 2.55
C GLY A 134 -3.84 17.76 3.09
N GLY A 135 -2.85 16.95 3.48
CA GLY A 135 -3.07 15.62 4.03
C GLY A 135 -3.18 15.62 5.56
N HIS A 136 -4.15 14.89 6.10
CA HIS A 136 -4.12 14.51 7.51
C HIS A 136 -2.87 13.64 7.72
N SER A 137 -1.96 14.04 8.61
CA SER A 137 -0.77 13.23 8.93
C SER A 137 -1.22 11.87 9.47
N ASN A 138 -0.71 10.80 8.87
CA ASN A 138 -0.96 9.42 9.31
C ASN A 138 0.06 8.94 10.37
N GLY A 139 1.00 9.80 10.77
CA GLY A 139 2.07 9.48 11.72
C GLY A 139 3.21 8.63 11.13
N LEU A 140 3.24 8.43 9.81
CA LEU A 140 4.34 7.76 9.11
C LEU A 140 5.23 8.79 8.41
N ASP A 141 6.55 8.64 8.58
CA ASP A 141 7.56 9.43 7.86
C ASP A 141 8.31 8.51 6.89
N GLU A 142 8.50 8.98 5.65
CA GLU A 142 9.08 8.20 4.56
C GLU A 142 10.42 8.81 4.13
N THR A 143 11.43 7.97 3.96
CA THR A 143 12.76 8.39 3.48
C THR A 143 13.21 7.46 2.37
N PHE A 144 13.55 8.04 1.22
CA PHE A 144 14.11 7.32 0.07
C PHE A 144 15.62 7.57 -0.02
N CYS A 145 16.39 6.50 -0.07
CA CYS A 145 17.86 6.56 -0.15
C CYS A 145 18.36 5.82 -1.38
N THR A 146 19.09 6.51 -2.24
CA THR A 146 19.82 5.94 -3.37
C THR A 146 21.30 6.18 -3.15
N MET A 147 22.06 5.10 -3.03
CA MET A 147 23.47 5.16 -2.66
C MET A 147 24.30 4.22 -3.52
N ARG A 148 25.50 4.66 -3.89
CA ARG A 148 26.48 3.84 -4.61
C ARG A 148 27.79 3.87 -3.83
N ASN A 149 28.24 2.71 -3.36
CA ASN A 149 29.50 2.55 -2.59
C ASN A 149 29.63 3.52 -1.41
N ALA A 150 28.52 3.85 -0.73
CA ALA A 150 28.50 4.77 0.40
C ALA A 150 28.13 4.05 1.71
N LEU A 151 28.53 4.64 2.83
CA LEU A 151 28.19 4.16 4.17
C LEU A 151 27.36 5.23 4.89
N LEU A 152 26.22 4.83 5.45
CA LEU A 152 25.43 5.71 6.32
C LEU A 152 26.08 5.77 7.70
N SER A 153 26.20 6.97 8.26
CA SER A 153 26.70 7.17 9.62
C SER A 153 25.82 6.41 10.62
N PRO A 154 26.39 5.79 11.67
CA PRO A 154 25.61 5.16 12.74
C PRO A 154 24.58 6.14 13.34
N PHE A 155 23.35 5.70 13.51
CA PHE A 155 22.25 6.50 14.05
C PHE A 155 21.25 5.62 14.84
N TRP A 156 20.37 6.27 15.61
CA TRP A 156 19.21 5.63 16.24
C TRP A 156 17.98 6.53 16.07
N ASN A 157 16.81 5.93 15.95
CA ASN A 157 15.54 6.67 15.94
C ASN A 157 15.10 6.95 17.37
N ILE A 158 14.84 8.22 17.70
CA ILE A 158 14.54 8.65 19.08
C ILE A 158 13.10 8.33 19.48
N ASN A 159 12.15 8.49 18.56
CA ASN A 159 10.71 8.46 18.83
C ASN A 159 9.92 7.64 17.79
N ALA A 160 10.59 6.85 16.96
CA ALA A 160 9.96 6.09 15.87
C ALA A 160 10.59 4.72 15.70
N HIS A 161 9.79 3.77 15.22
CA HIS A 161 10.30 2.55 14.61
C HIS A 161 10.62 2.80 13.13
N SER A 162 11.61 2.09 12.59
CA SER A 162 11.96 2.16 11.18
C SER A 162 11.80 0.80 10.53
N ILE A 163 11.13 0.78 9.39
CA ILE A 163 11.02 -0.38 8.50
C ILE A 163 11.80 -0.01 7.25
N VAL A 164 12.81 -0.84 6.91
CA VAL A 164 13.67 -0.61 5.74
C VAL A 164 13.39 -1.68 4.70
N TYR A 165 13.10 -1.25 3.47
CA TYR A 165 12.93 -2.13 2.32
C TYR A 165 13.94 -1.76 1.23
N ILE A 166 14.63 -2.78 0.68
CA ILE A 166 15.58 -2.60 -0.42
C ILE A 166 14.87 -2.88 -1.73
N THR A 167 14.57 -1.84 -2.49
CA THR A 167 13.93 -1.96 -3.80
C THR A 167 14.89 -2.39 -4.89
N GLN A 168 16.18 -2.04 -4.79
CA GLN A 168 17.22 -2.39 -5.77
C GLN A 168 18.59 -2.58 -5.09
N GLY A 169 19.38 -3.54 -5.58
CA GLY A 169 20.77 -3.74 -5.16
C GLY A 169 20.96 -4.54 -3.86
N ARG A 170 22.04 -4.26 -3.13
CA ARG A 170 22.43 -4.95 -1.89
C ARG A 170 22.98 -3.97 -0.87
N ALA A 171 22.59 -4.15 0.38
CA ALA A 171 23.17 -3.42 1.51
C ALA A 171 23.51 -4.37 2.67
N GLY A 172 24.58 -4.05 3.40
CA GLY A 172 24.95 -4.73 4.63
C GLY A 172 24.52 -3.89 5.83
N PHE A 173 23.90 -4.52 6.83
CA PHE A 173 23.46 -3.85 8.05
C PHE A 173 24.13 -4.45 9.28
N LYS A 174 24.40 -3.59 10.26
CA LYS A 174 24.75 -3.97 11.64
C LYS A 174 23.76 -3.30 12.58
N LEU A 175 23.08 -4.11 13.40
CA LEU A 175 22.09 -3.66 14.37
C LEU A 175 22.56 -4.06 15.78
N SER A 176 22.48 -3.10 16.70
CA SER A 176 22.75 -3.31 18.13
C SER A 176 21.49 -3.05 18.93
N THR A 177 21.24 -3.85 19.96
CA THR A 177 20.11 -3.66 20.89
C THR A 177 20.62 -3.42 22.30
N THR A 178 19.72 -3.02 23.20
CA THR A 178 19.99 -2.75 24.62
C THR A 178 20.25 -4.01 25.44
N MET A 179 20.00 -5.21 24.90
CA MET A 179 20.32 -6.47 25.59
C MET A 179 21.78 -6.86 25.29
N GLU A 180 22.61 -6.81 26.34
CA GLU A 180 24.02 -7.22 26.44
C GLU A 180 24.73 -7.73 25.16
N ARG A 181 25.59 -6.88 24.60
CA ARG A 181 26.80 -7.20 23.80
C ARG A 181 26.70 -8.31 22.74
N GLN A 182 25.56 -8.47 22.06
CA GLN A 182 25.49 -9.24 20.82
C GLN A 182 25.00 -8.36 19.67
N CYS A 183 25.86 -8.15 18.67
CA CYS A 183 25.44 -7.70 17.34
C CYS A 183 24.47 -8.76 16.81
N LEU A 184 23.18 -8.45 16.82
CA LEU A 184 22.12 -9.45 16.58
C LEU A 184 21.99 -9.82 15.10
N MET A 185 22.51 -9.01 14.18
CA MET A 185 22.56 -9.34 12.75
C MET A 185 23.72 -8.67 12.04
N GLU A 186 24.61 -9.47 11.46
CA GLU A 186 25.43 -9.11 10.30
C GLU A 186 24.87 -9.92 9.13
N ARG A 187 24.02 -9.28 8.32
CA ARG A 187 23.44 -9.91 7.13
C ARG A 187 23.51 -8.95 5.96
N PHE A 188 23.82 -9.51 4.80
CA PHE A 188 23.58 -8.86 3.52
C PHE A 188 22.11 -9.08 3.17
N ILE A 189 21.35 -8.00 3.07
CA ILE A 189 19.98 -8.06 2.56
C ILE A 189 20.06 -7.76 1.06
N LEU A 190 19.53 -8.69 0.27
CA LEU A 190 19.41 -8.59 -1.17
C LEU A 190 18.04 -8.04 -1.52
N GLY A 191 17.99 -7.00 -2.34
CA GLY A 191 16.78 -6.65 -3.10
C GLY A 191 16.83 -7.39 -4.44
N SER A 192 15.85 -8.26 -4.68
CA SER A 192 15.63 -8.85 -6.00
C SER A 192 14.45 -8.13 -6.64
N CYS A 193 14.62 -7.68 -7.89
CA CYS A 193 13.49 -7.34 -8.76
C CYS A 193 12.91 -8.63 -9.35
#